data_AF-A0A259SMV8-F1
#
_entry.id   AF-A0A259SMV8-F1
#
_cell.length_a   1.000
_cell.length_b   1.000
_cell.length_c   1.000
_cell.angle_alpha   90.00
_cell.angle_beta   90.00
_cell.angle_gamma   90.00
#
_symmetry.space_group_name_H-M   'P 1'
#
loop_
_entity.id
_entity.type
_entity.pdbx_description
1 polymer ?
#
loop_
_entity_poly.entity_id
_entity_poly.type
_entity_poly.pdbx_seq_one_letter_code
_entity_poly.pdbx_strand_id
1 'polypeptide(L)'
;MTGTGLPSAGDGLRPARREDLLALPLEVAPRLLGARLRTIVDGAAVQLRITEVEAYHGKGAGPIPDPGSHARMGRTARNATMWGEPGHLYVYLSHGIHSCVNVVCGPDGVAGGILLRAGEVESGVDAAAERRGI
;
A
#
# COMPACT_ATOMS: atom_id res chain seq x y z
N MET A 1 -41.13 -11.49 -15.41
CA MET A 1 -40.45 -10.24 -15.81
C MET A 1 -39.00 -10.37 -15.41
N THR A 2 -38.16 -10.44 -16.43
CA THR A 2 -36.74 -10.77 -16.40
C THR A 2 -35.93 -9.64 -15.77
N GLY A 3 -35.35 -9.89 -14.58
CA GLY A 3 -34.30 -9.04 -14.04
C GLY A 3 -33.04 -9.22 -14.87
N THR A 4 -32.75 -8.26 -15.74
CA THR A 4 -31.44 -8.11 -16.39
C THR A 4 -30.42 -7.74 -15.33
N GLY A 5 -29.81 -8.75 -14.70
CA GLY A 5 -28.54 -8.55 -14.03
C GLY A 5 -27.53 -8.07 -15.06
N LEU A 6 -26.99 -6.86 -14.89
CA LEU A 6 -25.81 -6.49 -15.65
C LEU A 6 -24.75 -7.56 -15.39
N PRO A 7 -24.09 -8.10 -16.43
CA PRO A 7 -22.94 -8.95 -16.21
C PRO A 7 -21.91 -8.13 -15.41
N SER A 8 -21.49 -8.62 -14.24
CA SER A 8 -20.31 -8.07 -13.59
C SER A 8 -19.13 -8.35 -14.52
N ALA A 9 -18.75 -7.36 -15.32
CA ALA A 9 -17.45 -7.39 -15.96
C ALA A 9 -16.45 -7.65 -14.81
N GLY A 10 -15.71 -8.75 -14.85
CA GLY A 10 -14.58 -8.87 -13.92
C GLY A 10 -13.76 -7.60 -14.09
N ASP A 11 -13.52 -6.84 -13.02
CA ASP A 11 -13.03 -5.45 -13.04
C ASP A 11 -11.62 -5.28 -13.67
N GLY A 12 -11.13 -6.25 -14.44
CA GLY A 12 -9.82 -6.26 -15.07
C GLY A 12 -8.66 -6.39 -14.08
N LEU A 13 -8.93 -6.48 -12.78
CA LEU A 13 -7.90 -6.53 -11.76
C LEU A 13 -7.22 -7.90 -11.74
N ARG A 14 -5.90 -7.87 -11.61
CA ARG A 14 -5.04 -9.02 -11.37
C ARG A 14 -4.23 -8.81 -10.09
N PRO A 15 -3.71 -9.88 -9.47
CA PRO A 15 -2.72 -9.73 -8.42
C PRO A 15 -1.56 -8.82 -8.87
N ALA A 16 -1.19 -7.89 -8.00
CA ALA A 16 -0.01 -7.06 -8.20
C ALA A 16 1.23 -7.95 -8.21
N ARG A 17 2.12 -7.67 -9.15
CA ARG A 17 3.41 -8.34 -9.31
C ARG A 17 4.52 -7.37 -8.95
N ARG A 18 5.70 -7.92 -8.65
CA ARG A 18 6.90 -7.13 -8.34
C ARG A 18 7.21 -6.12 -9.46
N GLU A 19 7.01 -6.53 -10.71
CA GLU A 19 7.18 -5.68 -11.91
C GLU A 19 6.29 -4.43 -11.93
N ASP A 20 5.10 -4.48 -11.32
CA ASP A 20 4.20 -3.32 -11.26
C ASP A 20 4.73 -2.21 -10.35
N LEU A 21 5.65 -2.56 -9.45
CA LEU A 21 6.19 -1.73 -8.39
C LEU A 21 7.66 -1.35 -8.63
N LEU A 22 8.24 -1.76 -9.77
CA LEU A 22 9.62 -1.44 -10.19
C LEU A 22 9.71 -0.05 -10.85
N ALA A 23 9.38 1.01 -10.12
CA ALA A 23 9.62 2.40 -10.53
C ALA A 23 9.70 3.31 -9.29
N LEU A 24 10.04 4.60 -9.47
CA LEU A 24 10.12 5.52 -8.34
C LEU A 24 8.74 5.74 -7.69
N PRO A 25 8.68 6.07 -6.39
CA PRO A 25 7.41 6.21 -5.66
C PRO A 25 6.37 7.11 -6.32
N LEU A 26 6.81 8.21 -6.94
CA LEU A 26 5.91 9.15 -7.63
C LEU A 26 5.23 8.53 -8.87
N GLU A 27 5.89 7.57 -9.52
CA GLU A 27 5.35 6.85 -10.68
C GLU A 27 4.48 5.66 -10.27
N VAL A 28 4.78 5.03 -9.14
CA VAL A 28 4.08 3.84 -8.66
C VAL A 28 2.83 4.20 -7.86
N ALA A 29 2.87 5.26 -7.04
CA ALA A 29 1.74 5.62 -6.18
C ALA A 29 0.39 5.77 -6.91
N PRO A 30 0.28 6.41 -8.08
CA PRO A 30 -0.99 6.51 -8.81
C PRO A 30 -1.56 5.15 -9.22
N ARG A 31 -0.71 4.12 -9.41
CA ARG A 31 -1.14 2.76 -9.80
C ARG A 31 -1.88 2.04 -8.67
N LEU A 32 -1.66 2.46 -7.43
CA LEU A 32 -2.32 1.87 -6.26
C LEU A 32 -3.72 2.45 -6.03
N LEU A 33 -4.02 3.64 -6.56
CA LEU A 33 -5.36 4.21 -6.46
C LEU A 33 -6.36 3.34 -7.25
N GLY A 34 -7.43 2.92 -6.59
CA GLY A 34 -8.41 1.99 -7.14
C GLY A 34 -8.00 0.51 -7.04
N ALA A 35 -6.75 0.19 -6.66
CA ALA A 35 -6.34 -1.18 -6.40
C ALA A 35 -7.01 -1.74 -5.14
N ARG A 36 -7.05 -3.07 -5.04
CA ARG A 36 -7.69 -3.77 -3.93
C ARG A 36 -6.67 -4.37 -2.96
N LEU A 37 -6.78 -4.00 -1.70
CA LEU A 37 -6.09 -4.64 -0.60
C LEU A 37 -7.03 -5.62 0.09
N ARG A 38 -6.68 -6.91 0.07
CA ARG A 38 -7.43 -7.96 0.75
C ARG A 38 -6.62 -8.53 1.91
N THR A 39 -7.26 -8.66 3.06
CA THR A 39 -6.69 -9.31 4.25
C THR A 39 -7.62 -10.43 4.72
N ILE A 40 -7.05 -11.48 5.29
CA ILE A 40 -7.78 -12.55 5.97
C ILE A 40 -7.14 -12.70 7.34
N VAL A 41 -7.92 -12.44 8.38
CA VAL A 41 -7.49 -12.54 9.78
C VAL A 41 -8.55 -13.34 10.52
N ASP A 42 -8.13 -14.40 11.20
CA ASP A 42 -9.01 -15.32 11.93
C ASP A 42 -10.18 -15.85 11.08
N GLY A 43 -9.91 -16.14 9.81
CA GLY A 43 -10.90 -16.62 8.84
C GLY A 43 -11.81 -15.55 8.25
N ALA A 44 -11.84 -14.33 8.80
CA ALA A 44 -12.64 -13.23 8.29
C ALA A 44 -11.87 -12.40 7.24
N ALA A 45 -12.42 -12.34 6.02
CA ALA A 45 -11.86 -11.57 4.92
C ALA A 45 -12.38 -10.13 4.92
N VAL A 46 -11.49 -9.16 4.69
CA VAL A 46 -11.83 -7.75 4.43
C VAL A 46 -11.15 -7.31 3.15
N GLN A 47 -11.89 -6.64 2.28
CA GLN A 47 -11.36 -6.03 1.06
C GLN A 47 -11.59 -4.52 1.07
N LEU A 48 -10.51 -3.79 0.84
CA LEU A 48 -10.51 -2.34 0.66
C LEU A 48 -10.19 -1.99 -0.78
N ARG A 49 -10.89 -1.02 -1.36
CA ARG A 49 -10.42 -0.27 -2.52
C ARG A 49 -9.62 0.94 -2.04
N ILE A 50 -8.37 1.05 -2.44
CA ILE A 50 -7.48 2.13 -2.00
C ILE A 50 -7.92 3.44 -2.64
N THR A 51 -8.11 4.48 -1.82
CA THR A 51 -8.61 5.80 -2.26
C THR A 51 -7.61 6.92 -2.03
N GLU A 52 -6.63 6.73 -1.15
CA GLU A 52 -5.62 7.74 -0.84
C GLU A 52 -4.27 7.10 -0.52
N VAL A 53 -3.19 7.66 -1.09
CA VAL A 53 -1.81 7.23 -0.90
C VAL A 53 -0.87 8.44 -0.79
N GLU A 54 0.27 8.23 -0.14
CA GLU A 54 1.40 9.19 -0.14
C GLU A 54 2.68 8.51 -0.63
N ALA A 55 3.42 9.18 -1.51
CA ALA A 55 4.69 8.68 -2.05
C ALA A 55 5.87 9.27 -1.27
N TYR A 56 6.81 8.40 -0.86
CA TYR A 56 8.03 8.78 -0.16
C TYR A 56 9.25 8.17 -0.83
N HIS A 57 10.20 9.02 -1.25
CA HIS A 57 11.49 8.55 -1.80
C HIS A 57 12.61 8.62 -0.76
N GLY A 58 13.62 7.77 -0.88
CA GLY A 58 14.78 7.74 0.00
C GLY A 58 15.91 8.67 -0.42
N LYS A 59 16.95 8.74 0.42
CA LYS A 59 18.20 9.43 0.08
C LYS A 59 18.79 8.85 -1.21
N GLY A 60 19.14 9.72 -2.16
CA GLY A 60 19.76 9.33 -3.44
C GLY A 60 18.78 8.88 -4.52
N ALA A 61 17.47 8.80 -4.23
CA ALA A 61 16.44 8.50 -5.23
C ALA A 61 15.98 9.74 -6.04
N GLY A 62 16.47 10.93 -5.68
CA GLY A 62 16.16 12.20 -6.31
C GLY A 62 17.20 13.27 -5.93
N PRO A 63 17.07 14.50 -6.46
CA PRO A 63 18.06 15.57 -6.24
C PRO A 63 18.09 16.06 -4.79
N ILE A 64 16.96 15.97 -4.09
CA ILE A 64 16.81 16.37 -2.68
C ILE A 64 16.16 15.19 -1.95
N PRO A 65 16.70 14.72 -0.81
CA PRO A 65 16.04 13.71 0.00
C PRO A 65 14.69 14.21 0.53
N ASP A 66 13.67 13.37 0.44
CA ASP A 66 12.33 13.67 0.98
C ASP A 66 12.37 13.83 2.51
N PRO A 67 12.07 15.03 3.06
CA PRO A 67 12.12 15.26 4.50
C PRO A 67 11.11 14.42 5.30
N GLY A 68 10.00 13.98 4.68
CA GLY A 68 9.00 13.11 5.30
C GLY A 68 9.38 11.63 5.33
N SER A 69 10.39 11.24 4.56
CA SER A 69 10.77 9.83 4.42
C SER A 69 11.59 9.31 5.61
N HIS A 70 11.26 8.10 6.05
CA HIS A 70 12.09 7.33 6.97
C HIS A 70 13.46 6.97 6.37
N ALA A 71 13.60 7.01 5.04
CA ALA A 71 14.84 6.73 4.32
C ALA A 71 15.65 7.98 3.96
N ARG A 72 15.22 9.19 4.36
CA ARG A 72 15.89 10.46 4.02
C ARG A 72 17.34 10.57 4.50
N MET A 73 17.68 9.89 5.60
CA MET A 73 19.02 9.86 6.19
C MET A 73 19.83 8.62 5.77
N GLY A 74 19.29 7.78 4.88
CA GLY A 74 19.91 6.52 4.47
C GLY A 74 19.34 5.29 5.18
N ARG A 75 19.96 4.15 4.92
CA ARG A 75 19.52 2.84 5.42
C ARG A 75 19.85 2.66 6.90
N THR A 76 18.88 2.14 7.63
CA THR A 76 18.98 1.72 9.03
C THR A 76 18.34 0.34 9.18
N ALA A 77 18.56 -0.34 10.30
CA ALA A 77 17.89 -1.62 10.57
C ALA A 77 16.35 -1.49 10.52
N ARG A 78 15.81 -0.38 11.03
CA ARG A 78 14.36 -0.11 11.06
C ARG A 78 13.76 0.06 9.67
N ASN A 79 14.42 0.82 8.79
CA ASN A 79 13.88 1.13 7.46
C ASN A 79 14.39 0.18 6.37
N ALA A 80 15.14 -0.88 6.71
CA ALA A 80 15.83 -1.74 5.77
C ALA A 80 14.91 -2.32 4.68
N THR A 81 13.65 -2.62 5.03
CA THR A 81 12.64 -3.12 4.09
C THR A 81 12.40 -2.15 2.93
N MET A 82 12.45 -0.83 3.16
CA MET A 82 12.25 0.17 2.11
C MET A 82 13.32 0.12 1.02
N TRP A 83 14.49 -0.45 1.30
CA TRP A 83 15.64 -0.54 0.38
C TRP A 83 15.74 -1.88 -0.33
N GLY A 84 14.79 -2.79 -0.09
CA GLY A 84 14.80 -4.16 -0.62
C GLY A 84 13.88 -4.34 -1.81
N GLU A 85 13.44 -5.59 -2.00
CA GLU A 85 12.58 -5.98 -3.12
C GLU A 85 11.20 -5.23 -3.10
N PRO A 86 10.75 -4.65 -4.23
CA PRO A 86 9.49 -3.90 -4.30
C PRO A 86 8.29 -4.82 -4.05
N GLY A 87 7.24 -4.38 -3.35
CA GLY A 87 6.07 -5.20 -3.01
C GLY A 87 6.11 -5.80 -1.60
N HIS A 88 7.22 -5.65 -0.87
CA HIS A 88 7.17 -5.84 0.58
C HIS A 88 6.35 -4.75 1.26
N LEU A 89 5.80 -5.08 2.43
CA LEU A 89 5.18 -4.09 3.30
C LEU A 89 6.20 -3.60 4.33
N TYR A 90 6.43 -2.30 4.36
CA TYR A 90 7.12 -1.64 5.46
C TYR A 90 6.08 -1.08 6.43
N VAL A 91 5.96 -1.73 7.59
CA VAL A 91 4.99 -1.39 8.64
C VAL A 91 5.74 -0.83 9.84
N TYR A 92 5.26 0.30 10.37
CA TYR A 92 5.79 0.88 11.60
C TYR A 92 4.67 1.44 12.48
N LEU A 93 4.94 1.59 13.77
CA LEU A 93 4.03 2.27 14.70
C LEU A 93 4.26 3.78 14.66
N SER A 94 3.23 4.52 14.26
CA SER A 94 3.12 5.96 14.44
C SER A 94 2.67 6.27 15.86
N HIS A 95 3.41 7.15 16.53
CA HIS A 95 3.23 7.51 17.94
C HIS A 95 3.12 6.31 18.91
N GLY A 96 3.65 5.14 18.53
CA GLY A 96 3.60 3.92 19.32
C GLY A 96 2.24 3.21 19.35
N ILE A 97 1.21 3.74 18.67
CA ILE A 97 -0.19 3.27 18.82
C ILE A 97 -0.83 2.85 17.49
N HIS A 98 -0.52 3.50 16.38
CA HIS A 98 -1.17 3.24 15.10
C HIS A 98 -0.19 2.63 14.11
N SER A 99 -0.56 1.50 13.49
CA SER A 99 0.25 0.93 12.42
C SER A 99 0.08 1.72 11.13
N CYS A 100 1.19 2.18 10.56
CA CYS A 100 1.26 2.78 9.23
C CYS A 100 1.88 1.77 8.27
N VAL A 101 1.19 1.48 7.17
CA VAL A 101 1.58 0.46 6.20
C VAL A 101 2.03 1.13 4.91
N ASN A 102 3.24 0.80 4.47
CA ASN A 102 3.79 1.28 3.20
C ASN A 102 4.01 0.10 2.26
N VAL A 103 3.63 0.25 0.99
CA VAL A 103 4.05 -0.68 -0.08
C VAL A 103 5.42 -0.22 -0.59
N VAL A 104 6.43 -1.07 -0.48
CA VAL A 104 7.79 -0.79 -0.97
C VAL A 104 7.79 -0.81 -2.49
N CYS A 105 8.52 0.11 -3.11
CA CYS A 105 8.67 0.21 -4.56
C CYS A 105 10.08 0.68 -4.92
N GLY A 106 10.41 0.59 -6.21
CA GLY A 106 11.72 0.92 -6.74
C GLY A 106 12.64 -0.29 -6.88
N PRO A 107 13.80 -0.12 -7.56
CA PRO A 107 14.80 -1.17 -7.67
C PRO A 107 15.49 -1.42 -6.32
N ASP A 108 16.05 -2.63 -6.17
CA ASP A 108 16.82 -3.00 -4.98
C ASP A 108 17.96 -1.99 -4.73
N GLY A 109 18.14 -1.60 -3.46
CA GLY A 109 19.09 -0.57 -3.06
C GLY A 109 18.61 0.87 -3.24
N VAL A 110 17.43 1.11 -3.82
CA VAL A 110 16.82 2.45 -3.92
C VAL A 110 15.58 2.49 -3.05
N ALA A 111 15.61 3.31 -1.99
CA ALA A 111 14.48 3.36 -1.07
C ALA A 111 13.24 4.04 -1.68
N GLY A 112 12.11 3.35 -1.62
CA GLY A 112 10.82 3.85 -2.04
C GLY A 112 9.67 3.24 -1.22
N GLY A 113 8.72 4.07 -0.81
CA GLY A 113 7.55 3.63 -0.06
C GLY A 113 6.30 4.40 -0.45
N ILE A 114 5.17 3.71 -0.47
CA ILE A 114 3.85 4.29 -0.71
C ILE A 114 2.98 4.03 0.51
N LEU A 115 2.77 5.05 1.33
CA LEU A 115 1.90 4.96 2.51
C LEU A 115 0.45 4.82 2.05
N LEU A 116 -0.24 3.81 2.58
CA LEU A 116 -1.68 3.65 2.38
C LEU A 116 -2.39 4.52 3.42
N ARG A 117 -3.14 5.54 2.96
CA ARG A 117 -3.79 6.51 3.85
C ARG A 117 -5.26 6.24 4.07
N ALA A 118 -5.97 5.86 3.01
CA ALA A 118 -7.40 5.59 3.06
C ALA A 118 -7.82 4.53 2.05
N GLY A 119 -8.95 3.91 2.34
CA GLY A 119 -9.64 3.01 1.42
C GLY A 119 -11.11 2.86 1.79
N GLU A 120 -11.92 2.51 0.79
CA GLU A 120 -13.32 2.16 0.95
C GLU A 120 -13.45 0.66 1.21
N VAL A 121 -14.20 0.26 2.25
CA VAL A 121 -14.48 -1.15 2.51
C VAL A 121 -15.54 -1.64 1.52
N GLU A 122 -15.13 -2.48 0.56
CA GLU A 122 -16.04 -3.06 -0.43
C GLU A 122 -16.69 -4.37 0.07
N SER A 123 -16.01 -5.12 0.94
CA SER A 123 -16.55 -6.33 1.57
C SER A 123 -15.89 -6.61 2.92
N GLY A 124 -16.59 -7.35 3.79
CA GLY A 124 -16.16 -7.61 5.17
C GLY A 124 -16.38 -6.42 6.11
N VAL A 125 -17.44 -5.64 5.89
CA VAL A 125 -17.75 -4.42 6.66
C VAL A 125 -17.85 -4.69 8.15
N ASP A 126 -18.57 -5.74 8.55
CA ASP A 126 -18.75 -6.10 9.97
C ASP A 126 -17.42 -6.45 10.64
N ALA A 127 -16.61 -7.29 9.99
CA ALA A 127 -15.28 -7.64 10.48
C ALA A 127 -14.35 -6.42 10.55
N ALA A 128 -14.48 -5.47 9.61
CA ALA A 128 -13.71 -4.23 9.63
C ALA A 128 -14.16 -3.29 10.77
N ALA A 129 -15.46 -3.25 11.09
CA ALA A 129 -16.03 -2.49 12.20
C ALA A 129 -15.59 -3.07 13.55
N GLU A 130 -15.76 -4.37 13.75
CA GLU A 130 -15.36 -5.08 14.97
C GLU A 130 -13.88 -4.87 15.31
N ARG A 131 -12.98 -4.99 14.33
CA ARG A 131 -11.53 -4.76 14.50
C ARG A 131 -11.18 -3.32 14.89
N ARG A 132 -12.06 -2.36 14.62
CA ARG A 132 -11.91 -0.95 15.01
C ARG A 132 -12.66 -0.60 16.30
N GLY A 133 -13.39 -1.55 16.88
CA GLY A 133 -14.20 -1.33 18.08
C GLY A 133 -15.39 -0.39 17.86
N ILE A 134 -15.96 -0.38 16.64
CA ILE A 134 -17.17 0.38 16.29
C ILE A 134 -18.35 -0.53 15.98
#